data_AF-A0A4Q3C7C8-F1
#
_entry.id   AF-A0A4Q3C7C8-F1
#
_cell.length_a   1.000
_cell.length_b   1.000
_cell.length_c   1.000
_cell.angle_alpha   90.00
_cell.angle_beta   90.00
_cell.angle_gamma   90.00
#
_symmetry.space_group_name_H-M   'P 1'
#
loop_
_entity.id
_entity.type
_entity.pdbx_description
1 polymer ?
#
loop_
_entity_poly.entity_id
_entity_poly.type
_entity_poly.pdbx_seq_one_letter_code
_entity_poly.pdbx_strand_id
1 'polypeptide(L)'
;MFDDFFERMQYQAKLDQAVLHRKTDEGLAIIAQMQQKKMINELSLPIVLSGFYLEIGEPVKAIEVGKKITKELQPNVLFQSYAEIGDVENALSAYKKLKNNIVKDGAKTTYYLALIDMHKKDYEAAITKLQSIKTRATDVISIYRQRSLWRIYTSLGDAYTAQKQFTKAKDNYNIALLYHPDFTPAIDGLSKLESITATIQSTDKTPPVIAITEPSPNRGLKVTTAATNVMVKGTAKANSGLKEVTINGIKVYAQPGGDFWGDVPMVTGINKVTVIATDMAGNKAEKTFDIEKQEAPAVAAAEIVAVQEKEGKNYCLLIAAQNYADSSIPSLDNPIADAIKLKV
;
A
#
# COMPACT_ATOMS: atom_id res chain seq x y z
N MET A 1 -44.82 -1.04 -5.78
CA MET A 1 -43.78 -0.25 -5.07
C MET A 1 -42.52 -1.10 -4.85
N PHE A 2 -42.64 -2.36 -4.40
CA PHE A 2 -41.49 -3.28 -4.30
C PHE A 2 -40.91 -3.70 -5.68
N ASP A 3 -41.76 -4.00 -6.67
CA ASP A 3 -41.27 -4.43 -8.00
C ASP A 3 -40.48 -3.33 -8.75
N ASP A 4 -40.90 -2.06 -8.65
CA ASP A 4 -40.18 -0.91 -9.24
C ASP A 4 -38.80 -0.70 -8.61
N PHE A 5 -38.65 -1.02 -7.31
CA PHE A 5 -37.37 -0.95 -6.63
C PHE A 5 -36.38 -2.02 -7.12
N PHE A 6 -36.83 -3.27 -7.24
CA PHE A 6 -36.01 -4.37 -7.75
C PHE A 6 -35.61 -4.13 -9.21
N GLU A 7 -36.53 -3.64 -10.04
CA GLU A 7 -36.23 -3.33 -11.43
C GLU A 7 -35.16 -2.22 -11.55
N ARG A 8 -35.27 -1.15 -10.76
CA ARG A 8 -34.25 -0.09 -10.69
C ARG A 8 -32.88 -0.63 -10.28
N MET A 9 -32.82 -1.54 -9.31
CA MET A 9 -31.56 -2.18 -8.90
C MET A 9 -30.93 -3.01 -10.02
N GLN A 10 -31.73 -3.75 -10.81
CA GLN A 10 -31.24 -4.51 -11.95
C GLN A 10 -30.65 -3.62 -13.03
N TYR A 11 -31.33 -2.52 -13.37
CA TYR A 11 -30.82 -1.54 -14.33
C TYR A 11 -29.54 -0.87 -13.84
N GLN A 12 -29.47 -0.50 -12.55
CA GLN A 12 -28.25 0.04 -11.97
C GLN A 12 -27.10 -0.96 -12.01
N ALA A 13 -27.33 -2.23 -11.69
CA ALA A 13 -26.31 -3.26 -11.74
C ALA A 13 -25.76 -3.46 -13.17
N LYS A 14 -26.62 -3.43 -14.19
CA LYS A 14 -26.20 -3.47 -15.60
C LYS A 14 -25.37 -2.24 -15.96
N LEU A 15 -25.78 -1.06 -15.52
CA LEU A 15 -25.03 0.18 -15.76
C LEU A 15 -23.64 0.12 -15.09
N ASP A 16 -23.55 -0.41 -13.87
CA ASP A 16 -22.29 -0.58 -13.16
C ASP A 16 -21.35 -1.55 -13.89
N GLN A 17 -21.87 -2.63 -14.48
CA GLN A 17 -21.10 -3.56 -15.30
C GLN A 17 -20.57 -2.87 -16.56
N ALA A 18 -21.41 -2.08 -17.24
CA ALA A 18 -20.97 -1.28 -18.38
C ALA A 18 -19.87 -0.28 -17.99
N VAL A 19 -19.98 0.35 -16.82
CA VAL A 19 -18.95 1.23 -16.25
C VAL A 19 -17.64 0.47 -16.01
N LEU A 20 -17.71 -0.67 -15.31
CA LEU A 20 -16.55 -1.48 -14.94
C LEU A 20 -15.70 -1.87 -16.16
N HIS A 21 -16.37 -2.20 -17.27
CA HIS A 21 -15.75 -2.62 -18.53
C HIS A 21 -15.59 -1.49 -19.56
N ARG A 22 -15.87 -0.23 -19.20
CA ARG A 22 -15.83 0.94 -20.11
C ARG A 22 -16.62 0.76 -21.41
N LYS A 23 -17.80 0.15 -21.34
CA LYS A 23 -18.68 -0.08 -22.50
C LYS A 23 -19.65 1.08 -22.71
N THR A 24 -19.22 2.06 -23.49
CA THR A 24 -19.98 3.30 -23.75
C THR A 24 -21.38 3.04 -24.32
N ASP A 25 -21.48 2.29 -25.43
CA ASP A 25 -22.76 2.09 -26.13
C ASP A 25 -23.78 1.29 -25.30
N GLU A 26 -23.30 0.27 -24.59
CA GLU A 26 -24.13 -0.56 -23.70
C GLU A 26 -24.71 0.29 -22.55
N GLY A 27 -23.87 1.11 -21.90
CA GLY A 27 -24.32 1.99 -20.83
C GLY A 27 -25.30 3.07 -21.30
N LEU A 28 -25.09 3.66 -22.48
CA LEU A 28 -26.03 4.62 -23.06
C LEU A 28 -27.39 3.98 -23.39
N ALA A 29 -27.39 2.75 -23.92
CA ALA A 29 -28.62 2.00 -24.17
C ALA A 29 -29.38 1.71 -22.87
N ILE A 30 -28.67 1.35 -21.80
CA ILE A 30 -29.25 1.14 -20.45
C ILE A 30 -29.87 2.43 -19.92
N ILE A 31 -29.17 3.57 -19.99
CA ILE A 31 -29.68 4.87 -19.54
C ILE A 31 -30.93 5.27 -20.34
N ALA A 32 -30.94 5.05 -21.66
CA ALA A 32 -32.11 5.32 -22.50
C ALA A 32 -33.32 4.46 -22.08
N GLN A 33 -33.12 3.18 -21.77
CA GLN A 33 -34.19 2.32 -21.25
C GLN A 33 -34.70 2.79 -19.87
N MET A 34 -33.80 3.20 -18.98
CA MET A 34 -34.16 3.78 -17.68
C MET A 34 -35.00 5.06 -17.84
N GLN A 35 -34.67 5.90 -18.83
CA GLN A 35 -35.46 7.09 -19.15
C GLN A 35 -36.84 6.73 -19.70
N GLN A 36 -36.93 5.79 -20.64
CA GLN A 36 -38.22 5.31 -21.19
C GLN A 36 -39.14 4.74 -20.11
N LYS A 37 -38.57 4.04 -19.12
CA LYS A 37 -39.27 3.50 -17.95
C LYS A 37 -39.55 4.54 -16.86
N LYS A 38 -39.26 5.83 -17.11
CA LYS A 38 -39.44 6.94 -16.15
C LYS A 38 -38.66 6.76 -14.85
N MET A 39 -37.58 5.97 -14.87
CA MET A 39 -36.66 5.83 -13.74
C MET A 39 -35.78 7.07 -13.59
N ILE A 40 -35.45 7.71 -14.72
CA ILE A 40 -34.70 8.95 -14.84
C ILE A 40 -35.62 9.98 -15.51
N ASN A 41 -35.79 11.14 -14.89
CA ASN A 41 -36.54 12.25 -15.49
C ASN A 41 -35.60 13.20 -16.26
N GLU A 42 -36.18 14.11 -17.06
CA GLU A 42 -35.43 15.06 -17.89
C GLU A 42 -34.44 15.93 -17.10
N LEU A 43 -34.78 16.31 -15.86
CA LEU A 43 -33.92 17.11 -14.99
C LEU A 43 -32.69 16.33 -14.50
N SER A 44 -32.88 15.04 -14.22
CA SER A 44 -31.84 14.13 -13.71
C SER A 44 -30.99 13.50 -14.82
N LEU A 45 -31.48 13.47 -16.07
CA LEU A 45 -30.79 12.83 -17.18
C LEU A 45 -29.36 13.38 -17.41
N PRO A 46 -29.13 14.71 -17.45
CA PRO A 46 -27.78 15.24 -17.60
C PRO A 46 -26.84 14.85 -16.45
N ILE A 47 -27.38 14.68 -15.23
CA ILE A 47 -26.60 14.26 -14.06
C ILE A 47 -26.14 12.81 -14.24
N VAL A 48 -27.06 11.92 -14.62
CA VAL A 48 -26.76 10.49 -14.84
C VAL A 48 -25.79 10.31 -16.00
N LEU A 49 -26.03 10.97 -17.13
CA LEU A 49 -25.14 10.91 -18.29
C LEU A 49 -23.74 11.43 -17.98
N SER A 50 -23.64 12.58 -17.29
CA SER A 50 -22.34 13.13 -16.93
C SER A 50 -21.58 12.22 -15.96
N GLY A 51 -22.27 11.67 -14.95
CA GLY A 51 -21.69 10.68 -14.04
C GLY A 51 -21.22 9.41 -14.77
N PHE A 52 -22.03 8.90 -15.70
CA PHE A 52 -21.66 7.74 -16.53
C PHE A 52 -20.40 8.01 -17.35
N TYR A 53 -20.36 9.10 -18.12
CA TYR A 53 -19.18 9.47 -18.91
C TYR A 53 -17.93 9.63 -18.06
N LEU A 54 -18.08 10.20 -16.86
CA LEU A 54 -16.97 10.33 -15.92
C LEU A 54 -16.44 8.96 -15.47
N GLU A 55 -17.32 8.02 -15.14
CA GLU A 55 -16.92 6.71 -14.63
C GLU A 55 -16.33 5.79 -15.70
N ILE A 56 -16.73 5.90 -16.97
CA ILE A 56 -16.10 5.16 -18.08
C ILE A 56 -14.78 5.79 -18.57
N GLY A 57 -14.36 6.92 -18.00
CA GLY A 57 -13.12 7.60 -18.40
C GLY A 57 -13.27 8.52 -19.63
N GLU A 58 -14.45 9.06 -19.87
CA GLU A 58 -14.73 10.07 -20.89
C GLU A 58 -15.07 11.46 -20.26
N PRO A 59 -14.18 12.04 -19.45
CA PRO A 59 -14.49 13.24 -18.67
C PRO A 59 -14.79 14.49 -19.51
N VAL A 60 -14.32 14.57 -20.76
CA VAL A 60 -14.66 15.68 -21.67
C VAL A 60 -16.14 15.69 -22.02
N LYS A 61 -16.72 14.52 -22.34
CA LYS A 61 -18.18 14.40 -22.55
C LYS A 61 -18.94 14.65 -21.25
N ALA A 62 -18.39 14.23 -20.11
CA ALA A 62 -18.96 14.53 -18.80
C ALA A 62 -19.06 16.05 -18.56
N ILE A 63 -18.03 16.84 -18.92
CA ILE A 63 -18.05 18.31 -18.85
C ILE A 63 -19.12 18.90 -19.76
N GLU A 64 -19.20 18.44 -21.01
CA GLU A 64 -20.16 18.94 -21.99
C GLU A 64 -21.61 18.77 -21.52
N VAL A 65 -21.95 17.57 -21.03
CA VAL A 65 -23.25 17.28 -20.44
C VAL A 65 -23.44 18.03 -19.11
N GLY A 66 -22.40 18.10 -18.29
CA GLY A 66 -22.43 18.73 -16.96
C GLY A 66 -22.75 20.22 -17.00
N LYS A 67 -22.38 20.92 -18.08
CA LYS A 67 -22.75 22.32 -18.32
C LYS A 67 -24.26 22.55 -18.44
N LYS A 68 -25.04 21.51 -18.75
CA LYS A 68 -26.51 21.56 -18.87
C LYS A 68 -27.24 21.31 -17.54
N ILE A 69 -26.53 20.93 -16.47
CA ILE A 69 -27.09 20.67 -15.13
C ILE A 69 -27.48 21.98 -14.45
N THR A 70 -28.48 21.94 -13.57
CA THR A 70 -28.88 23.08 -12.73
C THR A 70 -27.70 23.69 -11.97
N LYS A 71 -27.70 25.02 -11.80
CA LYS A 71 -26.60 25.77 -11.14
C LYS A 71 -26.28 25.30 -9.73
N GLU A 72 -27.22 24.64 -9.06
CA GLU A 72 -27.03 24.10 -7.71
C GLU A 72 -26.15 22.84 -7.70
N LEU A 73 -26.37 21.91 -8.61
CA LEU A 73 -25.67 20.62 -8.65
C LEU A 73 -24.46 20.63 -9.61
N GLN A 74 -24.47 21.53 -10.59
CA GLN A 74 -23.42 21.68 -11.60
C GLN A 74 -22.00 21.76 -11.04
N PRO A 75 -21.71 22.54 -9.96
CA PRO A 75 -20.34 22.64 -9.44
C PRO A 75 -19.76 21.29 -9.00
N ASN A 76 -20.57 20.39 -8.47
CA ASN A 76 -20.11 19.06 -8.04
C ASN A 76 -19.66 18.21 -9.23
N VAL A 77 -20.46 18.16 -10.28
CA VAL A 77 -20.16 17.36 -11.47
C VAL A 77 -18.97 17.93 -12.25
N LEU A 78 -18.92 19.25 -12.40
CA LEU A 78 -17.80 19.92 -13.07
C LEU A 78 -16.49 19.77 -12.29
N PHE A 79 -16.52 19.91 -10.96
CA PHE A 79 -15.34 19.69 -10.11
C PHE A 79 -14.72 18.31 -10.38
N GLN A 80 -15.54 17.26 -10.33
CA GLN A 80 -15.07 15.90 -10.53
C GLN A 80 -14.48 15.71 -11.95
N SER A 81 -15.17 16.24 -12.96
CA SER A 81 -14.74 16.08 -14.35
C SER A 81 -13.45 16.84 -14.69
N TYR A 82 -13.31 18.07 -14.17
CA TYR A 82 -12.07 18.84 -14.31
C TYR A 82 -10.89 18.21 -13.57
N ALA A 83 -11.15 17.63 -12.39
CA ALA A 83 -10.12 16.91 -11.63
C ALA A 83 -9.59 15.67 -12.36
N GLU A 84 -10.43 14.90 -13.06
CA GLU A 84 -9.98 13.75 -13.87
C GLU A 84 -9.03 14.17 -14.99
N ILE A 85 -9.34 15.26 -15.73
CA ILE A 85 -8.51 15.73 -16.85
C ILE A 85 -7.29 16.56 -16.43
N GLY A 86 -7.15 16.87 -15.14
CA GLY A 86 -6.06 17.69 -14.65
C GLY A 86 -6.21 19.19 -14.93
N ASP A 87 -7.43 19.67 -15.19
CA ASP A 87 -7.74 21.10 -15.27
C ASP A 87 -7.89 21.66 -13.85
N VAL A 88 -6.74 21.86 -13.21
CA VAL A 88 -6.63 22.23 -11.79
C VAL A 88 -7.36 23.54 -11.48
N GLU A 89 -7.26 24.53 -12.37
CA GLU A 89 -7.87 25.84 -12.16
C GLU A 89 -9.39 25.74 -12.11
N ASN A 90 -9.99 25.13 -13.14
CA ASN A 90 -11.45 24.98 -13.20
C ASN A 90 -11.97 24.01 -12.13
N ALA A 91 -11.21 22.95 -11.81
CA ALA A 91 -11.57 22.03 -10.73
C ALA A 91 -11.66 22.77 -9.39
N LEU A 92 -10.63 23.53 -9.00
CA LEU A 92 -10.62 24.29 -7.75
C LEU A 92 -11.67 25.41 -7.73
N SER A 93 -11.93 26.05 -8.88
CA SER A 93 -13.01 27.03 -9.02
C SER A 93 -14.39 26.41 -8.77
N ALA A 94 -14.64 25.22 -9.32
CA ALA A 94 -15.88 24.47 -9.10
C ALA A 94 -15.99 23.97 -7.65
N TYR A 95 -14.90 23.46 -7.07
CA TYR A 95 -14.83 23.03 -5.67
C TYR A 95 -15.21 24.15 -4.68
N LYS A 96 -14.69 25.37 -4.90
CA LYS A 96 -15.03 26.55 -4.07
C LYS A 96 -16.52 26.90 -4.08
N LYS A 97 -17.23 26.53 -5.14
CA LYS A 97 -18.67 26.78 -5.32
C LYS A 97 -19.56 25.70 -4.69
N LEU A 98 -18.98 24.62 -4.13
CA LEU A 98 -19.75 23.61 -3.41
C LEU A 98 -20.31 24.18 -2.11
N LYS A 99 -21.65 24.13 -1.97
CA LYS A 99 -22.38 24.67 -0.80
C LYS A 99 -22.59 23.64 0.31
N ASN A 100 -22.68 22.35 -0.03
CA ASN A 100 -22.98 21.30 0.91
C ASN A 100 -21.69 20.79 1.58
N ASN A 101 -21.53 21.06 2.89
CA ASN A 101 -20.34 20.65 3.66
C ASN A 101 -20.19 19.13 3.74
N ILE A 102 -21.28 18.37 3.81
CA ILE A 102 -21.23 16.89 3.81
C ILE A 102 -20.63 16.38 2.50
N VAL A 103 -21.02 16.98 1.37
CA VAL A 103 -20.44 16.63 0.06
C VAL A 103 -18.98 17.08 -0.01
N LYS A 104 -18.69 18.30 0.46
CA LYS A 104 -17.36 18.90 0.41
C LYS A 104 -16.32 18.10 1.19
N ASP A 105 -16.70 17.59 2.37
CA ASP A 105 -15.82 16.84 3.27
C ASP A 105 -15.89 15.31 3.04
N GLY A 106 -16.71 14.88 2.07
CA GLY A 106 -16.94 13.48 1.75
C GLY A 106 -15.76 12.78 1.08
N ALA A 107 -15.78 11.45 1.14
CA ALA A 107 -14.76 10.57 0.53
C ALA A 107 -14.59 10.80 -0.98
N LYS A 108 -15.71 10.95 -1.72
CA LYS A 108 -15.68 11.20 -3.17
C LYS A 108 -14.94 12.49 -3.48
N THR A 109 -15.24 13.58 -2.77
CA THR A 109 -14.55 14.87 -2.95
C THR A 109 -13.07 14.79 -2.60
N THR A 110 -12.74 14.06 -1.53
CA THR A 110 -11.36 13.83 -1.11
C THR A 110 -10.57 13.07 -2.18
N TYR A 111 -11.20 12.09 -2.86
CA TYR A 111 -10.58 11.37 -3.98
C TYR A 111 -10.21 12.31 -5.14
N TYR A 112 -11.14 13.17 -5.58
CA TYR A 112 -10.85 14.11 -6.67
C TYR A 112 -9.83 15.19 -6.28
N LEU A 113 -9.80 15.61 -5.02
CA LEU A 113 -8.70 16.45 -4.51
C LEU A 113 -7.35 15.72 -4.56
N ALA A 114 -7.32 14.42 -4.29
CA ALA A 114 -6.11 13.63 -4.45
C ALA A 114 -5.66 13.55 -5.93
N LEU A 115 -6.60 13.39 -6.88
CA LEU A 115 -6.27 13.42 -8.31
C LEU A 115 -5.69 14.79 -8.73
N ILE A 116 -6.23 15.89 -8.21
CA ILE A 116 -5.64 17.23 -8.42
C ILE A 116 -4.19 17.27 -7.93
N ASP A 117 -3.90 16.72 -6.75
CA ASP A 117 -2.54 16.65 -6.23
C ASP A 117 -1.64 15.74 -7.08
N MET A 118 -2.18 14.63 -7.61
CA MET A 118 -1.46 13.79 -8.59
C MET A 118 -1.08 14.57 -9.86
N HIS A 119 -2.01 15.35 -10.43
CA HIS A 119 -1.76 16.18 -11.61
C HIS A 119 -0.73 17.30 -11.33
N LYS A 120 -0.71 17.80 -10.10
CA LYS A 120 0.33 18.74 -9.61
C LYS A 120 1.66 18.05 -9.28
N LYS A 121 1.75 16.72 -9.40
CA LYS A 121 2.90 15.88 -9.00
C LYS A 121 3.21 15.93 -7.50
N ASP A 122 2.25 16.36 -6.68
CA ASP A 122 2.31 16.31 -5.22
C ASP A 122 1.82 14.94 -4.74
N TYR A 123 2.61 13.91 -5.02
CA TYR A 123 2.23 12.53 -4.77
C TYR A 123 2.10 12.22 -3.27
N GLU A 124 2.84 12.91 -2.40
CA GLU A 124 2.74 12.73 -0.95
C GLU A 124 1.38 13.22 -0.42
N ALA A 125 0.94 14.41 -0.85
CA ALA A 125 -0.38 14.92 -0.50
C ALA A 125 -1.51 14.05 -1.07
N ALA A 126 -1.34 13.55 -2.30
CA ALA A 126 -2.28 12.62 -2.93
C ALA A 126 -2.40 11.31 -2.15
N ILE A 127 -1.27 10.65 -1.82
CA ILE A 127 -1.24 9.41 -1.05
C ILE A 127 -1.91 9.59 0.31
N THR A 128 -1.60 10.69 1.02
CA THR A 128 -2.20 11.00 2.32
C THR A 128 -3.73 11.08 2.23
N LYS A 129 -4.26 11.77 1.22
CA LYS A 129 -5.70 11.87 0.98
C LYS A 129 -6.32 10.51 0.64
N LEU A 130 -5.72 9.75 -0.28
CA LEU A 130 -6.20 8.43 -0.69
C LEU A 130 -6.24 7.44 0.49
N GLN A 131 -5.20 7.45 1.34
CA GLN A 131 -5.16 6.64 2.55
C GLN A 131 -6.24 7.05 3.55
N SER A 132 -6.47 8.36 3.74
CA SER A 132 -7.51 8.85 4.67
C SER A 132 -8.93 8.38 4.30
N ILE A 133 -9.19 8.18 2.99
CA ILE A 133 -10.47 7.67 2.52
C ILE A 133 -10.66 6.22 2.97
N LYS A 134 -9.60 5.40 2.91
CA LYS A 134 -9.65 4.00 3.33
C LYS A 134 -9.96 3.85 4.82
N THR A 135 -9.34 4.67 5.67
CA THR A 135 -9.58 4.66 7.12
C THR A 135 -11.00 5.12 7.47
N ARG A 136 -11.61 6.02 6.69
CA ARG A 136 -13.00 6.45 6.87
C ARG A 136 -14.03 5.46 6.31
N ALA A 137 -13.60 4.51 5.48
CA ALA A 137 -14.48 3.54 4.82
C ALA A 137 -14.84 2.34 5.71
N THR A 138 -14.20 2.18 6.87
CA THR A 138 -14.48 1.13 7.86
C THR A 138 -15.66 1.46 8.77
N ASP A 139 -16.19 2.69 8.74
CA ASP A 139 -17.35 3.08 9.54
C ASP A 139 -18.68 2.67 8.89
N VAL A 140 -19.32 1.71 9.56
CA VAL A 140 -20.70 1.19 9.47
C VAL A 140 -21.64 1.99 8.54
N ILE A 141 -21.69 1.57 7.26
CA ILE A 141 -22.83 1.42 6.32
C ILE A 141 -22.18 0.92 5.00
N SER A 142 -21.92 -0.39 4.91
CA SER A 142 -20.82 -0.99 4.12
C SER A 142 -21.22 -1.77 2.86
N ILE A 143 -22.47 -1.70 2.38
CA ILE A 143 -22.88 -2.46 1.18
C ILE A 143 -22.88 -1.65 -0.12
N TYR A 144 -23.06 -0.32 -0.05
CA TYR A 144 -23.08 0.56 -1.23
C TYR A 144 -21.74 1.31 -1.46
N ARG A 145 -20.81 1.28 -0.49
CA ARG A 145 -19.52 1.99 -0.55
C ARG A 145 -18.35 1.17 -1.13
N GLN A 146 -18.55 -0.12 -1.40
CA GLN A 146 -17.55 -0.99 -2.04
C GLN A 146 -17.18 -0.51 -3.46
N ARG A 147 -18.08 0.24 -4.14
CA ARG A 147 -18.02 0.61 -5.57
C ARG A 147 -16.83 1.46 -6.06
N SER A 148 -15.88 1.84 -5.21
CA SER A 148 -14.75 2.67 -5.67
C SER A 148 -13.42 2.35 -4.98
N LEU A 149 -13.36 1.32 -4.13
CA LEU A 149 -12.12 0.99 -3.43
C LEU A 149 -11.01 0.64 -4.41
N TRP A 150 -11.30 -0.17 -5.43
CA TRP A 150 -10.32 -0.53 -6.46
C TRP A 150 -9.77 0.70 -7.22
N ARG A 151 -10.57 1.75 -7.44
CA ARG A 151 -10.09 3.02 -8.02
C ARG A 151 -9.09 3.71 -7.10
N ILE A 152 -9.39 3.77 -5.80
CA ILE A 152 -8.49 4.35 -4.79
C ILE A 152 -7.17 3.58 -4.73
N TYR A 153 -7.25 2.24 -4.70
CA TYR A 153 -6.06 1.38 -4.73
C TYR A 153 -5.27 1.55 -6.03
N THR A 154 -5.93 1.66 -7.18
CA THR A 154 -5.24 1.93 -8.46
C THR A 154 -4.53 3.28 -8.43
N SER A 155 -5.17 4.35 -7.96
CA SER A 155 -4.53 5.67 -7.82
C SER A 155 -3.39 5.68 -6.79
N LEU A 156 -3.47 4.87 -5.72
CA LEU A 156 -2.34 4.65 -4.82
C LEU A 156 -1.19 3.93 -5.55
N GLY A 157 -1.51 2.93 -6.36
CA GLY A 157 -0.57 2.25 -7.24
C GLY A 157 0.18 3.22 -8.15
N ASP A 158 -0.57 4.11 -8.82
CA ASP A 158 -0.02 5.14 -9.71
C ASP A 158 0.89 6.12 -8.94
N ALA A 159 0.44 6.61 -7.79
CA ALA A 159 1.19 7.56 -6.97
C ALA A 159 2.49 6.93 -6.42
N TYR A 160 2.44 5.69 -5.94
CA TYR A 160 3.63 4.96 -5.50
C TYR A 160 4.57 4.64 -6.66
N THR A 161 4.05 4.35 -7.85
CA THR A 161 4.86 4.18 -9.06
C THR A 161 5.64 5.46 -9.37
N ALA A 162 4.98 6.62 -9.29
CA ALA A 162 5.61 7.91 -9.50
C ALA A 162 6.69 8.24 -8.46
N GLN A 163 6.51 7.79 -7.21
CA GLN A 163 7.51 7.88 -6.15
C GLN A 163 8.57 6.76 -6.17
N LYS A 164 8.56 5.88 -7.17
CA LYS A 164 9.44 4.71 -7.28
C LYS A 164 9.34 3.72 -6.11
N GLN A 165 8.22 3.74 -5.37
CA GLN A 165 7.92 2.79 -4.31
C GLN A 165 7.24 1.55 -4.91
N PHE A 166 7.98 0.82 -5.76
CA PHE A 166 7.42 -0.20 -6.66
C PHE A 166 6.73 -1.37 -5.95
N THR A 167 7.22 -1.80 -4.78
CA THR A 167 6.54 -2.84 -3.98
C THR A 167 5.15 -2.38 -3.55
N LYS A 168 5.05 -1.18 -2.96
CA LYS A 168 3.76 -0.62 -2.56
C LYS A 168 2.85 -0.38 -3.75
N ALA A 169 3.41 0.04 -4.89
CA ALA A 169 2.64 0.19 -6.13
C ALA A 169 2.01 -1.14 -6.56
N LYS A 170 2.83 -2.19 -6.64
CA LYS A 170 2.39 -3.56 -7.00
C LYS A 170 1.32 -4.07 -6.05
N ASP A 171 1.51 -3.92 -4.74
CA ASP A 171 0.55 -4.35 -3.73
C ASP A 171 -0.80 -3.66 -3.93
N ASN A 172 -0.81 -2.35 -4.20
CA ASN A 172 -2.06 -1.61 -4.39
C ASN A 172 -2.77 -1.99 -5.70
N TYR A 173 -2.06 -2.21 -6.81
CA TYR A 173 -2.69 -2.74 -8.02
C TYR A 173 -3.29 -4.14 -7.78
N ASN A 174 -2.56 -5.03 -7.11
CA ASN A 174 -3.07 -6.37 -6.78
C ASN A 174 -4.29 -6.32 -5.86
N ILE A 175 -4.32 -5.41 -4.88
CA ILE A 175 -5.50 -5.23 -4.05
C ILE A 175 -6.68 -4.72 -4.89
N ALA A 176 -6.47 -3.79 -5.82
CA ALA A 176 -7.53 -3.36 -6.74
C ALA A 176 -8.10 -4.55 -7.55
N LEU A 177 -7.22 -5.43 -8.03
CA LEU A 177 -7.60 -6.64 -8.78
C LEU A 177 -8.23 -7.74 -7.90
N LEU A 178 -7.95 -7.76 -6.60
CA LEU A 178 -8.64 -8.65 -5.67
C LEU A 178 -10.12 -8.29 -5.54
N TYR A 179 -10.46 -7.00 -5.57
CA TYR A 179 -11.84 -6.53 -5.59
C TYR A 179 -12.48 -6.70 -6.98
N HIS A 180 -11.73 -6.38 -8.05
CA HIS A 180 -12.21 -6.46 -9.44
C HIS A 180 -11.11 -7.01 -10.37
N PRO A 181 -11.07 -8.33 -10.60
CA PRO A 181 -10.00 -9.00 -11.36
C PRO A 181 -9.85 -8.53 -12.82
N ASP A 182 -10.90 -7.96 -13.37
CA ASP A 182 -11.03 -7.48 -14.75
C ASP A 182 -10.88 -5.95 -14.88
N PHE A 183 -10.51 -5.25 -13.80
CA PHE A 183 -10.39 -3.80 -13.81
C PHE A 183 -9.17 -3.34 -14.62
N THR A 184 -9.42 -2.98 -15.89
CA THR A 184 -8.39 -2.63 -16.87
C THR A 184 -7.35 -1.61 -16.38
N PRO A 185 -7.70 -0.51 -15.69
CA PRO A 185 -6.70 0.46 -15.24
C PRO A 185 -5.66 -0.11 -14.26
N ALA A 186 -6.04 -1.06 -13.39
CA ALA A 186 -5.09 -1.73 -12.51
C ALA A 186 -4.22 -2.74 -13.26
N ILE A 187 -4.79 -3.46 -14.24
CA ILE A 187 -4.05 -4.38 -15.12
C ILE A 187 -2.99 -3.60 -15.92
N ASP A 188 -3.38 -2.48 -16.51
CA ASP A 188 -2.49 -1.60 -17.28
C ASP A 188 -1.40 -0.99 -16.38
N GLY A 189 -1.79 -0.54 -15.18
CA GLY A 189 -0.87 -0.01 -14.17
C GLY A 189 0.18 -1.03 -13.74
N LEU A 190 -0.24 -2.28 -13.51
CA LEU A 190 0.66 -3.38 -13.17
C LEU A 190 1.59 -3.74 -14.33
N SER A 191 1.06 -3.84 -15.55
CA SER A 191 1.85 -4.14 -16.76
C SER A 191 2.90 -3.05 -17.02
N LYS A 192 2.52 -1.78 -16.85
CA LYS A 192 3.45 -0.65 -16.94
C LYS A 192 4.52 -0.70 -15.85
N LEU A 193 4.15 -1.03 -14.62
CA LEU A 193 5.08 -1.18 -13.51
C LEU A 193 6.11 -2.29 -13.80
N GLU A 194 5.66 -3.44 -14.30
CA GLU A 194 6.54 -4.56 -14.69
C GLU A 194 7.51 -4.17 -15.81
N SER A 195 7.06 -3.42 -16.81
CA SER A 195 7.94 -2.90 -17.86
C SER A 195 9.00 -1.93 -17.31
N ILE A 196 8.60 -1.04 -16.39
CA ILE A 196 9.52 -0.11 -15.71
C ILE A 196 10.57 -0.89 -14.92
N THR A 197 10.17 -1.84 -14.07
CA THR A 197 11.09 -2.58 -13.22
C THR A 197 12.01 -3.50 -14.02
N ALA A 198 11.51 -4.15 -15.07
CA ALA A 198 12.34 -4.95 -15.98
C ALA A 198 13.41 -4.09 -16.69
N THR A 199 13.03 -2.89 -17.14
CA THR A 199 13.97 -1.94 -17.75
C THR A 199 15.06 -1.53 -16.75
N ILE A 200 14.67 -1.17 -15.52
CA ILE A 200 15.62 -0.83 -14.46
C ILE A 200 16.56 -2.02 -14.19
N GLN A 201 16.02 -3.22 -14.02
CA GLN A 201 16.81 -4.42 -13.74
C GLN A 201 17.81 -4.76 -14.85
N SER A 202 17.42 -4.62 -16.11
CA SER A 202 18.29 -4.93 -17.26
C SER A 202 19.39 -3.89 -17.51
N THR A 203 19.17 -2.63 -17.07
CA THR A 203 20.09 -1.50 -17.33
C THR A 203 20.93 -1.10 -16.11
N ASP A 204 20.57 -1.53 -14.90
CA ASP A 204 21.29 -1.20 -13.67
C ASP A 204 22.68 -1.88 -13.61
N LYS A 205 23.72 -1.06 -13.42
CA LYS A 205 25.13 -1.46 -13.22
C LYS A 205 25.69 -1.00 -11.89
N THR A 206 24.85 -0.50 -10.99
CA THR A 206 25.29 0.14 -9.75
C THR A 206 25.16 -0.86 -8.61
N PRO A 207 26.27 -1.24 -7.93
CA PRO A 207 26.21 -2.09 -6.75
C PRO A 207 25.34 -1.48 -5.63
N PRO A 208 24.73 -2.31 -4.77
CA PRO A 208 24.05 -1.85 -3.57
C PRO A 208 24.96 -1.01 -2.65
N VAL A 209 24.38 -0.07 -1.91
CA VAL A 209 25.07 0.64 -0.83
C VAL A 209 24.74 -0.03 0.50
N ILE A 210 25.76 -0.52 1.21
CA ILE A 210 25.62 -1.18 2.51
C ILE A 210 26.10 -0.24 3.62
N ALA A 211 25.29 -0.07 4.67
CA ALA A 211 25.67 0.61 5.91
C ALA A 211 25.34 -0.29 7.11
N ILE A 212 26.34 -0.59 7.94
CA ILE A 212 26.16 -1.35 9.19
C ILE A 212 25.76 -0.36 10.29
N THR A 213 24.65 -0.64 10.95
CA THR A 213 24.13 0.19 12.05
C THR A 213 24.46 -0.42 13.42
N GLU A 214 24.55 -1.76 13.49
CA GLU A 214 24.89 -2.49 14.71
C GLU A 214 25.65 -3.78 14.38
N PRO A 215 26.73 -4.12 15.10
CA PRO A 215 27.53 -3.20 15.92
C PRO A 215 28.16 -2.12 15.04
N SER A 216 28.23 -0.87 15.50
CA SER A 216 28.74 0.26 14.72
C SER A 216 30.26 0.17 14.53
N PRO A 217 30.77 -0.18 13.34
CA PRO A 217 32.19 -0.31 13.08
C PRO A 217 32.73 1.06 12.63
N ASN A 218 32.65 2.06 13.51
CA ASN A 218 33.17 3.40 13.22
C ASN A 218 34.71 3.41 13.29
N ARG A 219 35.35 4.25 12.44
CA ARG A 219 36.82 4.30 12.30
C ARG A 219 37.51 4.53 13.64
N GLY A 220 38.28 3.54 14.10
CA GLY A 220 39.17 3.62 15.26
C GLY A 220 38.69 2.90 16.52
N LEU A 221 37.44 2.42 16.57
CA LEU A 221 36.94 1.65 17.71
C LEU A 221 36.89 0.16 17.37
N LYS A 222 37.55 -0.65 18.20
CA LYS A 222 37.45 -2.11 18.13
C LYS A 222 36.12 -2.53 18.74
N VAL A 223 35.26 -3.19 17.96
CA VAL A 223 34.03 -3.78 18.48
C VAL A 223 34.42 -5.02 19.29
N THR A 224 34.16 -5.01 20.60
CA THR A 224 34.40 -6.16 21.47
C THR A 224 33.09 -6.70 22.03
N THR A 225 33.04 -8.00 22.32
CA THR A 225 31.88 -8.67 22.92
C THR A 225 32.31 -9.82 23.83
N ALA A 226 31.49 -10.13 24.83
CA ALA A 226 31.59 -11.40 25.59
C ALA A 226 30.54 -12.43 25.13
N ALA A 227 29.61 -12.04 24.25
CA ALA A 227 28.53 -12.88 23.80
C ALA A 227 29.00 -13.99 22.86
N THR A 228 28.31 -15.13 22.89
CA THR A 228 28.53 -16.23 21.95
C THR A 228 27.91 -15.97 20.58
N ASN A 229 26.93 -15.08 20.49
CA ASN A 229 26.31 -14.61 19.25
C ASN A 229 26.22 -13.08 19.28
N VAL A 230 26.37 -12.44 18.12
CA VAL A 230 26.17 -10.99 17.96
C VAL A 230 25.15 -10.74 16.85
N MET A 231 24.12 -9.95 17.19
CA MET A 231 23.17 -9.42 16.23
C MET A 231 23.85 -8.37 15.36
N VAL A 232 23.84 -8.57 14.06
CA VAL A 232 24.29 -7.58 13.07
C VAL A 232 23.06 -6.97 12.42
N LYS A 233 22.97 -5.64 12.41
CA LYS A 233 21.93 -4.86 11.74
C LYS A 233 22.55 -3.87 10.76
N GLY A 234 21.83 -3.58 9.70
CA GLY A 234 22.24 -2.58 8.74
C GLY A 234 21.17 -2.25 7.73
N THR A 235 21.58 -1.45 6.75
CA THR A 235 20.77 -1.10 5.59
C THR A 235 21.52 -1.46 4.31
N ALA A 236 20.80 -1.98 3.33
CA ALA A 236 21.29 -2.19 1.98
C ALA A 236 20.30 -1.52 1.01
N LYS A 237 20.78 -0.68 0.10
CA LYS A 237 19.90 0.02 -0.86
C LYS A 237 20.43 -0.14 -2.28
N ALA A 238 19.53 -0.46 -3.21
CA ALA A 238 19.85 -0.64 -4.63
C ALA A 238 18.74 -0.06 -5.51
N ASN A 239 19.10 0.44 -6.69
CA ASN A 239 18.15 1.07 -7.61
C ASN A 239 17.16 0.07 -8.20
N SER A 240 17.64 -1.13 -8.57
CA SER A 240 16.83 -2.25 -9.05
C SER A 240 16.12 -3.04 -7.93
N GLY A 241 16.28 -2.63 -6.67
CA GLY A 241 15.81 -3.37 -5.50
C GLY A 241 16.76 -4.50 -5.09
N LEU A 242 16.64 -4.96 -3.85
CA LEU A 242 17.48 -6.03 -3.31
C LEU A 242 16.95 -7.40 -3.72
N LYS A 243 17.84 -8.26 -4.19
CA LYS A 243 17.57 -9.70 -4.40
C LYS A 243 17.85 -10.49 -3.13
N GLU A 244 18.98 -10.20 -2.47
CA GLU A 244 19.36 -10.86 -1.22
C GLU A 244 20.44 -10.09 -0.46
N VAL A 245 20.50 -10.35 0.84
CA VAL A 245 21.60 -9.97 1.72
C VAL A 245 22.08 -11.22 2.44
N THR A 246 23.40 -11.39 2.54
CA THR A 246 24.02 -12.49 3.29
C THR A 246 24.99 -11.94 4.32
N ILE A 247 25.05 -12.57 5.49
CA ILE A 247 26.05 -12.33 6.53
C ILE A 247 26.86 -13.63 6.71
N ASN A 248 28.17 -13.58 6.50
CA ASN A 248 29.05 -14.75 6.49
C ASN A 248 28.55 -15.90 5.59
N GLY A 249 27.98 -15.54 4.43
CA GLY A 249 27.42 -16.48 3.47
C GLY A 249 26.01 -17.01 3.81
N ILE A 250 25.47 -16.69 5.00
CA ILE A 250 24.11 -17.07 5.40
C ILE A 250 23.14 -15.98 4.96
N LYS A 251 22.10 -16.36 4.21
CA LYS A 251 21.05 -15.44 3.78
C LYS A 251 20.25 -14.91 4.98
N VAL A 252 20.08 -13.59 5.04
CA VAL A 252 19.26 -12.91 6.05
C VAL A 252 18.05 -12.24 5.40
N TYR A 253 17.01 -12.03 6.18
CA TYR A 253 15.85 -11.27 5.71
C TYR A 253 16.20 -9.78 5.62
N ALA A 254 15.85 -9.16 4.50
CA ALA A 254 15.93 -7.73 4.28
C ALA A 254 14.52 -7.21 3.97
N GLN A 255 14.11 -6.16 4.67
CA GLN A 255 12.86 -5.47 4.42
C GLN A 255 12.88 -4.79 3.04
N PRO A 256 11.71 -4.50 2.43
CA PRO A 256 11.63 -3.74 1.18
C PRO A 256 12.32 -2.36 1.23
N GLY A 257 12.44 -1.77 2.44
CA GLY A 257 13.15 -0.50 2.67
C GLY A 257 14.69 -0.63 2.75
N GLY A 258 15.20 -1.85 2.78
CA GLY A 258 16.63 -2.16 2.83
C GLY A 258 17.17 -2.55 4.20
N ASP A 259 16.38 -2.43 5.26
CA ASP A 259 16.80 -2.81 6.61
C ASP A 259 16.95 -4.33 6.73
N PHE A 260 18.08 -4.79 7.25
CA PHE A 260 18.36 -6.21 7.45
C PHE A 260 18.94 -6.47 8.84
N TRP A 261 18.79 -7.69 9.32
CA TRP A 261 19.44 -8.15 10.54
C TRP A 261 19.71 -9.66 10.52
N GLY A 262 20.72 -10.10 11.27
CA GLY A 262 20.99 -11.52 11.48
C GLY A 262 22.02 -11.75 12.58
N ASP A 263 21.92 -12.91 13.23
CA ASP A 263 22.85 -13.33 14.28
C ASP A 263 24.10 -13.98 13.69
N VAL A 264 25.26 -13.60 14.22
CA VAL A 264 26.56 -14.16 13.85
C VAL A 264 27.17 -14.86 15.07
N PRO A 265 27.41 -16.19 15.00
CA PRO A 265 28.14 -16.91 16.04
C PRO A 265 29.59 -16.45 16.14
N MET A 266 30.07 -16.27 17.37
CA MET A 266 31.38 -15.73 17.69
C MET A 266 32.31 -16.80 18.28
N VAL A 267 33.46 -17.01 17.64
CA VAL A 267 34.60 -17.75 18.21
C VAL A 267 35.47 -16.82 19.04
N THR A 268 36.17 -17.33 20.06
CA THR A 268 37.09 -16.51 20.87
C THR A 268 38.16 -15.87 19.99
N GLY A 269 38.47 -14.60 20.21
CA GLY A 269 39.39 -13.82 19.39
C GLY A 269 38.68 -13.02 18.29
N ILE A 270 39.41 -12.70 17.22
CA ILE A 270 38.94 -11.84 16.13
C ILE A 270 38.03 -12.65 15.18
N ASN A 271 36.79 -12.19 15.03
CA ASN A 271 35.80 -12.69 14.09
C ASN A 271 35.65 -11.69 12.94
N LYS A 272 35.99 -12.10 11.72
CA LYS A 272 35.70 -11.31 10.53
C LYS A 272 34.26 -11.53 10.11
N VAL A 273 33.49 -10.44 10.03
CA VAL A 273 32.11 -10.45 9.55
C VAL A 273 32.06 -9.86 8.14
N THR A 274 31.49 -10.60 7.21
CA THR A 274 31.32 -10.20 5.81
C THR A 274 29.84 -10.10 5.49
N VAL A 275 29.39 -8.90 5.11
CA VAL A 275 28.03 -8.64 4.62
C VAL A 275 28.08 -8.43 3.12
N ILE A 276 27.30 -9.20 2.37
CA ILE A 276 27.17 -9.07 0.92
C ILE A 276 25.71 -8.76 0.60
N ALA A 277 25.49 -7.71 -0.19
CA ALA A 277 24.17 -7.41 -0.76
C ALA A 277 24.24 -7.61 -2.27
N THR A 278 23.23 -8.29 -2.81
CA THR A 278 23.05 -8.48 -4.26
C THR A 278 21.72 -7.85 -4.68
N ASP A 279 21.73 -7.03 -5.72
CA ASP A 279 20.52 -6.44 -6.29
C ASP A 279 19.82 -7.37 -7.30
N MET A 280 18.66 -6.95 -7.80
CA MET A 280 17.91 -7.69 -8.82
C MET A 280 18.63 -7.74 -10.17
N ALA A 281 19.50 -6.77 -10.47
CA ALA A 281 20.32 -6.74 -11.68
C ALA A 281 21.58 -7.64 -11.61
N GLY A 282 21.88 -8.20 -10.42
CA GLY A 282 23.02 -9.07 -10.17
C GLY A 282 24.30 -8.33 -9.73
N ASN A 283 24.25 -7.02 -9.52
CA ASN A 283 25.38 -6.27 -8.97
C ASN A 283 25.55 -6.61 -7.48
N LYS A 284 26.81 -6.65 -7.02
CA LYS A 284 27.16 -7.05 -5.65
C LYS A 284 27.98 -5.98 -4.97
N ALA A 285 27.67 -5.76 -3.70
CA ALA A 285 28.50 -4.97 -2.79
C ALA A 285 28.88 -5.81 -1.58
N GLU A 286 30.07 -5.54 -1.04
CA GLU A 286 30.62 -6.23 0.12
C GLU A 286 31.05 -5.21 1.18
N LYS A 287 30.73 -5.52 2.44
CA LYS A 287 31.20 -4.77 3.60
C LYS A 287 31.77 -5.73 4.63
N THR A 288 33.00 -5.49 5.03
CA THR A 288 33.70 -6.28 6.06
C THR A 288 34.00 -5.45 7.29
N PHE A 289 33.93 -6.07 8.46
CA PHE A 289 34.35 -5.51 9.73
C PHE A 289 34.68 -6.64 10.72
N ASP A 290 35.46 -6.32 11.75
CA ASP A 290 35.91 -7.28 12.74
C ASP A 290 35.20 -7.08 14.09
N ILE A 291 34.86 -8.19 14.74
CA ILE A 291 34.35 -8.24 16.12
C ILE A 291 35.31 -9.11 16.92
N GLU A 292 35.88 -8.58 18.01
CA GLU A 292 36.69 -9.39 18.91
C GLU A 292 35.81 -9.93 20.05
N LYS A 293 35.69 -11.26 20.11
CA LYS A 293 35.14 -11.91 21.30
C LYS A 293 36.25 -12.04 22.33
N GLN A 294 36.05 -11.41 23.48
CA GLN A 294 36.99 -11.52 24.59
C GLN A 294 36.99 -12.94 25.14
N GLU A 295 38.18 -13.45 25.45
CA GLU A 295 38.31 -14.68 26.21
C GLU A 295 37.70 -14.45 27.60
N ALA A 296 36.89 -15.40 28.06
CA ALA A 296 36.39 -15.34 29.43
C ALA A 296 37.61 -15.25 30.36
N PRO A 297 37.63 -14.35 31.36
CA PRO A 297 38.72 -14.32 32.31
C PRO A 297 38.94 -15.74 32.83
N ALA A 298 40.18 -16.21 32.82
CA ALA A 298 40.54 -17.43 33.52
C ALA A 298 40.14 -17.22 34.99
N VAL A 299 39.01 -17.80 35.39
CA VAL A 299 38.60 -17.78 36.78
C VAL A 299 39.63 -18.66 37.46
N ALA A 300 40.65 -18.04 38.09
CA ALA A 300 41.43 -18.72 39.11
C ALA A 300 40.40 -19.35 40.04
N ALA A 301 40.47 -20.67 40.22
CA ALA A 301 39.47 -21.43 40.94
C ALA A 301 39.20 -20.76 42.30
N ALA A 302 38.19 -19.89 42.33
CA ALA A 302 37.64 -19.38 43.55
C ALA A 302 37.09 -20.62 44.24
N GLU A 303 37.38 -20.77 45.53
CA GLU A 303 36.72 -21.78 46.35
C GLU A 303 35.24 -21.79 45.97
N ILE A 304 34.75 -23.01 45.69
CA ILE A 304 33.39 -23.25 45.26
C ILE A 304 32.48 -22.85 46.43
N VAL A 305 32.16 -21.57 46.55
CA VAL A 305 31.06 -21.14 47.40
C VAL A 305 29.83 -21.63 46.66
N ALA A 306 29.20 -22.68 47.21
CA ALA A 306 27.95 -23.19 46.67
C ALA A 306 27.01 -21.98 46.46
N VAL A 307 26.69 -21.71 45.20
CA VAL A 307 25.66 -20.73 44.88
C VAL A 307 24.40 -21.26 45.56
N GLN A 308 23.88 -20.52 46.55
CA GLN A 308 22.49 -20.73 46.92
C GLN A 308 21.68 -20.35 45.70
N GLU A 309 21.28 -21.36 44.92
CA GLU A 309 20.26 -21.18 43.90
C GLU A 309 19.05 -20.58 44.59
N LYS A 310 18.82 -19.28 44.37
CA LYS A 310 17.49 -18.76 44.61
C LYS A 310 16.63 -19.40 43.54
N GLU A 311 15.80 -20.36 43.94
CA GLU A 311 14.73 -20.88 43.09
C GLU A 311 13.85 -19.70 42.66
N GLY A 312 14.11 -19.22 41.44
CA GLY A 312 13.27 -18.25 40.77
C GLY A 312 12.18 -19.00 40.03
N LYS A 313 10.93 -18.62 40.22
CA LYS A 313 9.86 -19.05 39.33
C LYS A 313 9.96 -18.25 38.03
N ASN A 314 10.29 -18.94 36.95
CA ASN A 314 10.22 -18.36 35.60
C ASN A 314 8.76 -18.40 35.14
N TYR A 315 8.22 -17.25 34.79
CA TYR A 315 6.87 -17.14 34.23
C TYR A 315 6.97 -16.86 32.73
N CYS A 316 6.35 -17.71 31.91
CA CYS A 316 6.12 -17.44 30.51
C CYS A 316 4.69 -16.91 30.34
N LEU A 317 4.54 -15.69 29.78
CA LEU A 317 3.24 -15.14 29.41
C LEU A 317 2.99 -15.40 27.93
N LEU A 318 2.01 -16.25 27.65
CA LEU A 318 1.53 -16.51 26.29
C LEU A 318 0.26 -15.68 26.06
N ILE A 319 0.27 -14.84 25.01
CA ILE A 319 -0.88 -14.04 24.61
C ILE A 319 -1.29 -14.48 23.20
N ALA A 320 -2.50 -15.03 23.07
CA ALA A 320 -3.07 -15.43 21.79
C ALA A 320 -4.29 -14.58 21.47
N ALA A 321 -4.29 -13.95 20.30
CA ALA A 321 -5.43 -13.22 19.76
C ALA A 321 -5.90 -13.97 18.50
N GLN A 322 -7.07 -14.60 18.60
CA GLN A 322 -7.71 -15.29 17.47
C GLN A 322 -8.77 -14.41 16.81
N ASN A 323 -9.57 -13.76 17.64
CA ASN A 323 -10.69 -12.95 17.22
C ASN A 323 -10.34 -11.49 17.43
N TYR A 324 -10.31 -10.72 16.35
CA TYR A 324 -10.11 -9.28 16.40
C TYR A 324 -11.47 -8.59 16.26
N ALA A 325 -11.73 -7.60 17.12
CA ALA A 325 -12.92 -6.77 17.00
C ALA A 325 -12.87 -5.91 15.71
N ASP A 326 -11.66 -5.63 15.24
CA ASP A 326 -11.40 -4.99 13.95
C ASP A 326 -11.49 -6.04 12.82
N SER A 327 -12.55 -5.97 12.03
CA SER A 327 -12.80 -6.86 10.90
C SER A 327 -11.80 -6.71 9.74
N SER A 328 -10.92 -5.70 9.77
CA SER A 328 -9.85 -5.52 8.78
C SER A 328 -8.62 -6.38 9.08
N ILE A 329 -8.52 -6.94 10.30
CA ILE A 329 -7.47 -7.88 10.68
C ILE A 329 -8.00 -9.29 10.39
N PRO A 330 -7.41 -10.03 9.42
CA PRO A 330 -7.80 -11.41 9.17
C PRO A 330 -7.58 -12.21 10.45
N SER A 331 -8.62 -12.93 10.88
CA SER A 331 -8.50 -13.81 12.03
C SER A 331 -7.45 -14.87 11.75
N LEU A 332 -6.58 -15.12 12.73
CA LEU A 332 -5.57 -16.16 12.63
C LEU A 332 -6.21 -17.50 12.96
N ASP A 333 -5.87 -18.54 12.20
CA ASP A 333 -6.36 -19.89 12.47
C ASP A 333 -5.60 -20.51 13.65
N ASN A 334 -6.34 -20.85 14.72
CA ASN A 334 -5.90 -21.62 15.89
C ASN A 334 -4.86 -21.06 16.89
N PRO A 335 -4.56 -19.75 17.00
CA PRO A 335 -3.53 -19.27 17.93
C PRO A 335 -3.89 -19.53 19.40
N ILE A 336 -5.18 -19.54 19.76
CA ILE A 336 -5.62 -19.88 21.13
C ILE A 336 -5.35 -21.35 21.43
N ALA A 337 -5.67 -22.25 20.51
CA ALA A 337 -5.45 -23.68 20.69
C ALA A 337 -3.95 -24.00 20.84
N ASP A 338 -3.09 -23.31 20.09
CA ASP A 338 -1.64 -23.49 20.17
C ASP A 338 -1.04 -22.93 21.46
N ALA A 339 -1.50 -21.75 21.91
CA ALA A 339 -1.10 -21.21 23.21
C ALA A 339 -1.54 -22.11 24.38
N ILE A 340 -2.70 -22.76 24.28
CA ILE A 340 -3.16 -23.75 25.26
C ILE A 340 -2.26 -24.98 25.26
N LYS A 341 -1.84 -25.49 24.10
CA LYS A 341 -0.93 -26.66 24.01
C LYS A 341 0.46 -26.38 24.57
N LEU A 342 0.92 -25.14 24.49
CA LEU A 342 2.24 -24.71 25.00
C LEU A 342 2.24 -24.39 26.49
N LYS A 343 1.07 -24.39 27.14
CA LYS A 343 0.96 -24.35 28.59
C LYS A 343 1.38 -25.71 29.15
N VAL A 344 2.67 -25.83 29.46
CA VAL A 344 3.28 -27.00 30.11
C VAL A 344 2.69 -27.21 31.50
#